data_AF-A0A920JH60-F1
#
_entry.id   AF-A0A920JH60-F1
#
_cell.length_a   1.000
_cell.length_b   1.000
_cell.length_c   1.000
_cell.angle_alpha   90.00
_cell.angle_beta   90.00
_cell.angle_gamma   90.00
#
_symmetry.space_group_name_H-M   'P 1'
#
loop_
_entity.id
_entity.type
_entity.pdbx_description
1 polymer ?
#
loop_
_entity_poly.entity_id
_entity_poly.type
_entity_poly.pdbx_seq_one_letter_code
_entity_poly.pdbx_strand_id
1 'polypeptide(L)'
;MDAIKAKLSDCGLSIQEMVETAWASASTFRGSDLRGGANGSRIRLAPQKDWEANKPEQLARVLGVYESIASESNASLADVIVLGGNVGIEKASGAQVPFTPGRGDASEEQK
;
A
#
# COMPACT_ATOMS: atom_id res chain seq x y z
N MET A 1 -9.34 8.09 -9.79
CA MET A 1 -8.98 7.91 -8.37
C MET A 1 -10.18 7.51 -7.52
N ASP A 2 -11.32 8.20 -7.64
CA ASP A 2 -12.52 7.89 -6.85
C ASP A 2 -13.04 6.47 -7.08
N ALA A 3 -12.96 5.95 -8.31
CA ALA A 3 -13.30 4.56 -8.61
C ALA A 3 -12.43 3.54 -7.84
N ILE A 4 -11.13 3.82 -7.64
CA ILE A 4 -10.22 2.95 -6.89
C ILE A 4 -10.53 3.06 -5.40
N LYS A 5 -10.79 4.28 -4.89
CA LYS A 5 -11.22 4.49 -3.50
C LYS A 5 -12.52 3.74 -3.19
N ALA A 6 -13.49 3.73 -4.10
CA ALA A 6 -14.73 2.98 -3.94
C ALA A 6 -14.47 1.46 -3.84
N LYS A 7 -13.67 0.90 -4.77
CA LYS A 7 -13.25 -0.51 -4.70
C LYS A 7 -12.53 -0.85 -3.40
N LEU A 8 -11.61 0.02 -2.95
CA LEU A 8 -10.90 -0.13 -1.68
C LEU A 8 -11.85 -0.02 -0.48
N SER A 9 -12.92 0.76 -0.58
CA SER A 9 -13.92 0.83 0.47
C SER A 9 -14.71 -0.48 0.59
N ASP A 10 -14.95 -1.17 -0.52
CA ASP A 10 -15.82 -2.35 -0.58
C ASP A 10 -15.05 -3.69 -0.59
N CYS A 11 -13.72 -3.67 -0.56
CA CYS A 11 -12.88 -4.87 -0.70
C CYS A 11 -12.83 -5.79 0.53
N GLY A 12 -13.63 -5.52 1.57
CA GLY A 12 -13.75 -6.37 2.75
C GLY A 12 -12.55 -6.37 3.70
N LEU A 13 -11.52 -5.54 3.43
CA LEU A 13 -10.40 -5.34 4.35
C LEU A 13 -10.80 -4.45 5.54
N SER A 14 -10.25 -4.74 6.71
CA SER A 14 -10.44 -3.90 7.89
C SER A 14 -9.65 -2.60 7.80
N ILE A 15 -10.10 -1.58 8.53
CA ILE A 15 -9.39 -0.30 8.67
C ILE A 15 -7.95 -0.54 9.13
N GLN A 16 -7.75 -1.44 10.09
CA GLN A 16 -6.44 -1.76 10.64
C GLN A 16 -5.51 -2.32 9.57
N GLU A 17 -5.96 -3.28 8.77
CA GLU A 17 -5.14 -3.89 7.70
C GLU A 17 -4.73 -2.87 6.63
N MET A 18 -5.65 -1.99 6.24
CA MET A 18 -5.36 -0.93 5.27
C MET A 18 -4.29 0.04 5.77
N VAL A 19 -4.44 0.50 7.02
CA VAL A 19 -3.52 1.47 7.63
C VAL A 19 -2.16 0.83 7.92
N GLU A 20 -2.13 -0.38 8.48
CA GLU A 20 -0.88 -1.09 8.79
C GLU A 20 -0.07 -1.40 7.53
N THR A 21 -0.72 -1.83 6.44
CA THR A 21 -0.03 -2.13 5.18
C THR A 21 0.59 -0.86 4.56
N ALA A 22 -0.15 0.24 4.56
CA ALA A 22 0.36 1.53 4.09
C ALA A 22 1.53 2.02 4.96
N TRP A 23 1.43 1.89 6.28
CA TRP A 23 2.49 2.24 7.21
C TRP A 23 3.73 1.38 7.03
N ALA A 24 3.60 0.07 6.94
CA ALA A 24 4.71 -0.85 6.73
C ALA A 24 5.47 -0.53 5.42
N SER A 25 4.76 -0.09 4.38
CA SER A 25 5.36 0.34 3.12
C SER A 25 6.12 1.66 3.25
N ALA A 26 5.51 2.68 3.85
CA ALA A 26 6.07 4.02 3.95
C ALA A 26 7.17 4.17 5.02
N SER A 27 7.04 3.49 6.16
CA SER A 27 7.91 3.63 7.33
C SER A 27 9.34 3.13 7.14
N THR A 28 9.62 2.44 6.03
CA THR A 28 10.98 2.04 5.66
C THR A 28 11.85 3.21 5.18
N PHE A 29 11.23 4.37 4.88
CA PHE A 29 11.96 5.56 4.47
C PHE A 29 12.86 6.10 5.59
N ARG A 30 14.11 6.40 5.23
CA ARG A 30 15.09 7.00 6.13
C ARG A 30 15.70 8.24 5.49
N GLY A 31 15.53 9.37 6.16
CA GLY A 31 16.04 10.67 5.67
C GLY A 31 17.57 10.79 5.62
N SER A 32 18.30 9.89 6.28
CA SER A 32 19.77 9.92 6.33
C SER A 32 20.43 9.60 5.00
N ASP A 33 19.86 8.69 4.22
CA ASP A 33 20.40 8.23 2.93
C ASP A 33 19.33 8.19 1.82
N LEU A 34 18.13 8.74 2.11
CA LEU A 34 16.98 8.84 1.19
C LEU A 34 16.51 7.49 0.64
N ARG A 35 16.79 6.38 1.34
CA ARG A 35 16.35 5.04 0.95
C ARG A 35 15.04 4.64 1.60
N GLY A 36 14.35 3.69 0.97
CA GLY A 36 13.08 3.13 1.44
C GLY A 36 11.86 3.97 1.04
N GLY A 37 10.76 3.72 1.73
CA GLY A 37 9.48 4.37 1.48
C GLY A 37 8.56 3.57 0.55
N ALA A 38 7.35 4.09 0.36
CA ALA A 38 6.28 3.38 -0.33
C ALA A 38 6.46 3.29 -1.86
N ASN A 39 7.35 4.10 -2.45
CA ASN A 39 7.59 4.06 -3.89
C ASN A 39 8.36 2.80 -4.28
N GLY A 40 7.93 2.15 -5.35
CA GLY A 40 8.46 0.86 -5.80
C GLY A 40 7.71 -0.35 -5.25
N SER A 41 6.74 -0.18 -4.33
CA SER A 41 5.97 -1.28 -3.71
C SER A 41 6.84 -2.41 -3.14
N ARG A 42 8.06 -2.09 -2.68
CA ARG A 42 9.07 -3.08 -2.26
C ARG A 42 8.64 -3.94 -1.07
N ILE A 43 7.58 -3.55 -0.36
CA ILE A 43 6.95 -4.36 0.68
C ILE A 43 6.45 -5.73 0.16
N ARG A 44 6.12 -5.85 -1.14
CA ARG A 44 5.75 -7.13 -1.76
C ARG A 44 6.94 -8.02 -2.11
N LEU A 45 8.15 -7.46 -2.05
CA LEU A 45 9.40 -8.11 -2.47
C LEU A 45 10.16 -8.62 -1.24
N ALA A 46 11.02 -9.61 -1.44
CA ALA A 46 11.94 -10.03 -0.38
C ALA A 46 12.93 -8.88 -0.08
N PRO A 47 13.45 -8.74 1.16
CA PRO A 47 13.07 -9.49 2.35
C PRO A 47 11.83 -8.90 3.06
N GLN A 48 11.31 -7.75 2.62
CA GLN A 48 10.28 -7.00 3.37
C GLN A 48 8.98 -7.78 3.52
N LYS A 49 8.57 -8.54 2.50
CA LYS A 49 7.37 -9.38 2.55
C LYS A 49 7.44 -10.47 3.65
N ASP A 50 8.66 -10.86 4.03
CA ASP A 50 8.94 -11.94 4.97
C ASP A 50 9.29 -11.43 6.38
N TRP A 51 9.31 -10.11 6.60
CA TRP A 51 9.57 -9.54 7.93
C TRP A 51 8.41 -9.81 8.88
N GLU A 52 8.71 -10.34 10.06
CA GLU A 52 7.72 -10.61 11.12
C GLU A 52 6.93 -9.33 11.49
N ALA A 53 7.61 -8.18 11.55
CA ALA A 53 7.00 -6.88 11.80
C ALA A 53 5.91 -6.50 10.78
N ASN A 54 5.98 -7.05 9.57
CA ASN A 54 5.02 -6.80 8.50
C ASN A 54 3.89 -7.83 8.45
N LYS A 55 3.84 -8.80 9.39
CA LYS A 55 2.80 -9.84 9.48
C LYS A 55 2.57 -10.54 8.12
N PRO A 56 3.51 -11.39 7.66
CA PRO A 56 3.56 -11.89 6.28
C PRO A 56 2.24 -12.50 5.76
N GLU A 57 1.50 -13.23 6.58
CA GLU A 57 0.21 -13.82 6.20
C GLU A 57 -0.89 -12.77 5.96
N GLN A 58 -0.99 -11.77 6.84
CA GLN A 58 -1.91 -10.64 6.69
C GLN A 58 -1.52 -9.81 5.46
N LEU A 59 -0.23 -9.51 5.34
CA LEU A 59 0.31 -8.74 4.22
C LEU A 59 0.01 -9.43 2.89
N ALA A 60 0.28 -10.73 2.75
CA ALA A 60 0.02 -11.48 1.52
C ALA A 60 -1.45 -11.40 1.10
N ARG A 61 -2.38 -11.53 2.05
CA ARG A 61 -3.82 -11.40 1.77
C ARG A 61 -4.20 -10.00 1.32
N VAL A 62 -3.70 -8.96 2.00
CA VAL A 62 -3.98 -7.56 1.63
C VAL A 62 -3.40 -7.24 0.25
N LEU A 63 -2.15 -7.63 0.00
CA LEU A 63 -1.48 -7.42 -1.28
C LEU A 63 -2.23 -8.13 -2.42
N GLY A 64 -2.72 -9.35 -2.22
CA GLY A 64 -3.53 -10.05 -3.23
C GLY A 64 -4.78 -9.26 -3.64
N VAL A 65 -5.50 -8.68 -2.67
CA VAL A 65 -6.67 -7.81 -2.94
C VAL A 65 -6.24 -6.54 -3.67
N TYR A 66 -5.15 -5.91 -3.24
CA TYR A 66 -4.65 -4.68 -3.85
C TYR A 66 -4.11 -4.90 -5.27
N GLU A 67 -3.51 -6.04 -5.57
CA GLU A 67 -3.05 -6.42 -6.90
C GLU A 67 -4.22 -6.61 -7.88
N SER A 68 -5.32 -7.22 -7.44
CA SER A 68 -6.55 -7.29 -8.24
C SER A 68 -7.09 -5.89 -8.53
N ILE A 69 -7.17 -5.01 -7.54
CA ILE A 69 -7.67 -3.63 -7.73
C ILE A 69 -6.73 -2.81 -8.64
N ALA A 70 -5.41 -2.97 -8.47
CA ALA A 70 -4.39 -2.29 -9.27
C ALA A 70 -4.47 -2.70 -10.75
N SER A 71 -4.55 -4.01 -11.02
CA SER A 71 -4.64 -4.54 -12.38
C SER A 71 -5.92 -4.12 -13.10
N GLU A 72 -7.08 -4.19 -12.42
CA GLU A 72 -8.35 -3.74 -12.98
C GLU A 72 -8.41 -2.23 -13.27
N SER A 73 -7.61 -1.44 -12.55
CA SER A 73 -7.64 0.02 -12.62
C SER A 73 -6.45 0.60 -13.40
N ASN A 74 -5.58 -0.26 -13.95
CA ASN A 74 -4.32 0.11 -14.60
C ASN A 74 -3.48 1.10 -13.77
N ALA A 75 -3.43 0.87 -12.45
CA ALA A 75 -2.69 1.68 -11.49
C ALA A 75 -1.51 0.88 -10.91
N SER A 76 -0.50 1.57 -10.38
CA SER A 76 0.59 0.88 -9.68
C SER A 76 0.11 0.34 -8.33
N LEU A 77 0.67 -0.80 -7.92
CA LEU A 77 0.40 -1.34 -6.59
C LEU A 77 0.86 -0.37 -5.51
N ALA A 78 1.98 0.32 -5.73
CA ALA A 78 2.50 1.33 -4.81
C ALA A 78 1.48 2.45 -4.52
N ASP A 79 0.77 2.93 -5.54
CA ASP A 79 -0.28 3.94 -5.35
C ASP A 79 -1.53 3.34 -4.68
N VAL A 80 -1.91 2.10 -5.02
CA VAL A 80 -3.04 1.42 -4.37
C VAL A 80 -2.79 1.16 -2.87
N ILE A 81 -1.57 0.79 -2.48
CA ILE A 81 -1.19 0.61 -1.06
C ILE A 81 -1.39 1.91 -0.28
N VAL A 82 -0.89 3.04 -0.80
CA VAL A 82 -1.01 4.34 -0.14
C VAL A 82 -2.46 4.81 -0.12
N LEU A 83 -3.18 4.63 -1.23
CA LEU A 83 -4.59 4.99 -1.31
C LEU A 83 -5.45 4.14 -0.36
N GLY A 84 -5.12 2.87 -0.18
CA GLY A 84 -5.75 1.98 0.81
C GLY A 84 -5.61 2.52 2.22
N GLY A 85 -4.39 2.91 2.62
CA GLY A 85 -4.15 3.57 3.90
C GLY A 85 -4.95 4.86 4.08
N ASN A 86 -4.99 5.71 3.05
CA ASN A 86 -5.81 6.93 3.05
C ASN A 86 -7.29 6.60 3.25
N VAL A 87 -7.85 5.63 2.53
CA VAL A 87 -9.25 5.19 2.69
C VAL A 87 -9.50 4.67 4.10
N GLY A 88 -8.56 3.92 4.69
CA GLY A 88 -8.64 3.50 6.08
C GLY A 88 -8.72 4.68 7.06
N ILE A 89 -7.88 5.70 6.87
CA ILE A 89 -7.90 6.92 7.69
C ILE A 89 -9.18 7.73 7.46
N GLU A 90 -9.64 7.87 6.21
CA GLU A 90 -10.89 8.54 5.85
C GLU A 90 -12.09 7.86 6.53
N LYS A 91 -12.13 6.52 6.55
CA LYS A 91 -13.16 5.74 7.25
C LYS A 91 -13.11 5.91 8.76
N ALA A 92 -11.92 6.00 9.35
CA ALA A 92 -11.75 6.12 10.80
C ALA A 92 -12.01 7.55 11.32
N SER A 93 -11.61 8.56 10.55
CA SER A 93 -11.65 9.97 10.97
C SER A 93 -12.82 10.77 10.39
N GLY A 94 -13.39 10.32 9.28
CA GLY A 94 -14.37 11.08 8.48
C GLY A 94 -13.78 12.26 7.71
N ALA A 95 -12.46 12.48 7.79
CA ALA A 95 -11.78 13.59 7.12
C ALA A 95 -11.10 13.10 5.83
N GLN A 96 -11.15 13.91 4.77
CA GLN A 96 -10.49 13.60 3.50
C GLN A 96 -8.97 13.70 3.64
N VAL A 97 -8.27 12.72 3.07
CA VAL A 97 -6.80 12.67 3.09
C VAL A 97 -6.25 12.97 1.70
N PRO A 98 -5.35 13.97 1.56
CA PRO A 98 -4.77 14.31 0.27
C PRO A 98 -3.97 13.13 -0.28
N PHE A 99 -4.04 12.95 -1.60
CA PHE A 99 -3.36 11.88 -2.30
C PHE A 99 -2.68 12.42 -3.55
N THR A 100 -1.42 12.03 -3.75
CA THR A 100 -0.63 12.36 -4.94
C THR A 100 -0.24 11.06 -5.64
N PRO A 101 -0.68 10.83 -6.88
CA PRO A 101 -0.29 9.66 -7.67
C PRO A 101 1.10 9.81 -8.27
N GLY A 102 1.60 8.71 -8.86
CA GLY A 102 2.84 8.69 -9.62
C GLY A 102 3.90 7.76 -9.04
N ARG A 103 3.55 6.95 -8.03
CA ARG A 103 4.46 5.90 -7.56
C ARG A 103 4.52 4.80 -8.61
N GLY A 104 5.73 4.27 -8.81
CA GLY A 104 5.98 3.13 -9.68
C GLY A 104 6.08 1.84 -8.87
N ASP A 105 6.05 0.74 -9.59
CA ASP A 105 6.24 -0.60 -9.09
C ASP A 105 7.64 -1.09 -9.51
N ALA A 106 8.51 -1.40 -8.55
CA ALA A 106 9.86 -1.86 -8.85
C ALA A 106 9.87 -3.38 -9.13
N SER A 107 10.79 -3.82 -9.99
CA SER A 107 11.15 -5.22 -10.16
C SER A 107 12.20 -5.67 -9.13
N GLU A 108 12.36 -6.98 -8.95
CA GLU A 108 13.42 -7.57 -8.10
C GLU A 108 14.83 -7.16 -8.55
N GLU A 109 15.03 -6.88 -9.85
CA GLU A 109 16.32 -6.43 -10.40
C GLU A 109 16.62 -4.96 -10.08
N GLN A 110 15.61 -4.17 -9.71
CA GLN A 110 15.72 -2.74 -9.38
C GLN A 110 15.80 -2.48 -7.86
N LYS A 111 16.21 -3.50 -7.10
CA LYS A 111 16.22 -3.50 -5.63
C LYS A 111 17.31 -2.63 -5.01
#